data_AF-A0A7C9AHC6-F1
#
_entry.id   AF-A0A7C9AHC6-F1
#
_cell.length_a   1.000
_cell.length_b   1.000
_cell.length_c   1.000
_cell.angle_alpha   90.00
_cell.angle_beta   90.00
_cell.angle_gamma   90.00
#
_symmetry.space_group_name_H-M   'P 1'
#
loop_
_entity.id
_entity.type
_entity.pdbx_description
1 polymer ?
#
loop_
_entity_poly.entity_id
_entity_poly.type
_entity_poly.pdbx_seq_one_letter_code
_entity_poly.pdbx_strand_id
1 'polypeptide(L)'
;MVPVYEKIVPALLDGGVWNLADTCSFSLGIPCEPMLSAPAKSVSEIVNRYHGIEYTCEYKYDGIRAQIHCMDDGSIRIFSRKLECCTNQYPDVILAIKRLKRGPVKSCVLDCEIVGYDSEQMKILPLQKLMTRGRKGVHVDNIKINACIFAFDLLYLNGQSLLQEQLKIRRKLLEDSFEVKTGILQFATALDSSNLDEIQVFLDKAVNARLMEDYPRVLIQSSKTC
;
A
#
# COMPACT_ATOMS: atom_id res chain seq x y z
N MET A 1 -0.21 13.55 -7.85
CA MET A 1 -0.37 12.76 -9.09
C MET A 1 0.83 13.07 -9.97
N VAL A 2 1.42 12.09 -10.65
CA VAL A 2 2.48 12.43 -11.63
C VAL A 2 1.85 13.29 -12.74
N PRO A 3 2.39 14.49 -13.03
CA PRO A 3 1.84 15.32 -14.09
C PRO A 3 2.02 14.62 -15.44
N VAL A 4 0.90 14.23 -16.06
CA VAL A 4 0.89 13.71 -17.42
C VAL A 4 0.65 14.89 -18.35
N TYR A 5 1.74 15.55 -18.77
CA TYR A 5 1.67 16.77 -19.59
C TYR A 5 0.88 16.57 -20.89
N GLU A 6 0.91 15.39 -21.48
CA GLU A 6 0.11 15.02 -22.66
C GLU A 6 -1.40 15.09 -22.40
N LYS A 7 -1.85 14.97 -21.14
CA LYS A 7 -3.25 15.18 -20.73
C LYS A 7 -3.49 16.61 -20.25
N ILE A 8 -2.56 17.14 -19.46
CA ILE A 8 -2.69 18.46 -18.82
C ILE A 8 -2.68 19.58 -19.84
N VAL A 9 -1.77 19.55 -20.83
CA VAL A 9 -1.64 20.64 -21.80
C VAL A 9 -2.90 20.77 -22.67
N PRO A 10 -3.45 19.70 -23.28
CA PRO A 10 -4.71 19.81 -24.02
C PRO A 10 -5.88 20.27 -23.15
N ALA A 11 -6.00 19.75 -21.92
CA ALA A 11 -7.06 20.17 -20.99
C ALA A 11 -6.97 21.67 -20.64
N LEU A 12 -5.76 22.19 -20.44
CA LEU A 12 -5.54 23.63 -20.20
C LEU A 12 -5.90 24.47 -21.42
N LEU A 13 -5.61 24.00 -22.63
CA LEU A 13 -5.90 24.73 -23.87
C LEU A 13 -7.41 24.76 -24.17
N ASP A 14 -8.15 23.71 -23.82
CA ASP A 14 -9.59 23.59 -24.07
C ASP A 14 -10.46 24.27 -23.01
N GLY A 15 -10.22 23.95 -21.73
CA GLY A 15 -11.08 24.38 -20.61
C GLY A 15 -10.46 25.41 -19.67
N GLY A 16 -9.20 25.82 -19.91
CA GLY A 16 -8.45 26.69 -19.00
C GLY A 16 -8.10 26.01 -17.68
N VAL A 17 -7.44 26.76 -16.78
CA VAL A 17 -6.95 26.25 -15.48
C VAL A 17 -8.06 25.75 -14.57
N TRP A 18 -9.26 26.34 -14.67
CA TRP A 18 -10.38 26.07 -13.76
C TRP A 18 -11.00 24.69 -14.01
N ASN A 19 -11.02 24.22 -15.26
CA ASN A 19 -11.55 22.89 -15.61
C ASN A 19 -10.53 21.76 -15.43
N LEU A 20 -9.29 22.09 -15.03
CA LEU A 20 -8.21 21.10 -14.96
C LEU A 20 -8.48 20.03 -13.89
N ALA A 21 -9.11 20.39 -12.77
CA ALA A 21 -9.46 19.44 -11.71
C ALA A 21 -10.46 18.38 -12.20
N ASP A 22 -11.40 18.77 -13.06
CA ASP A 22 -12.43 17.88 -13.60
C ASP A 22 -11.89 16.98 -14.73
N THR A 23 -10.94 17.50 -15.51
CA THR A 23 -10.38 16.80 -16.68
C THR A 23 -9.12 15.98 -16.35
N CYS A 24 -8.33 16.39 -15.36
CA CYS A 24 -7.09 15.75 -14.94
C CYS A 24 -7.20 15.22 -13.51
N SER A 25 -8.00 14.16 -13.34
CA SER A 25 -8.18 13.46 -12.08
C SER A 25 -7.37 12.15 -12.01
N PHE A 26 -7.27 11.59 -10.81
CA PHE A 26 -6.52 10.36 -10.57
C PHE A 26 -7.09 9.22 -11.43
N SER A 27 -6.21 8.61 -12.21
CA SER A 27 -6.57 7.65 -13.24
C SER A 27 -5.81 6.34 -13.06
N LEU A 28 -6.47 5.22 -13.36
CA LEU A 28 -5.84 3.91 -13.43
C LEU A 28 -4.61 3.94 -14.36
N GLY A 29 -3.56 3.20 -13.96
CA GLY A 29 -2.30 3.10 -14.70
C GLY A 29 -1.35 4.30 -14.60
N ILE A 30 -1.75 5.40 -13.95
CA ILE A 30 -0.91 6.56 -13.66
C ILE A 30 -0.69 6.61 -12.14
N PRO A 31 0.54 6.40 -11.63
CA PRO A 31 0.75 6.37 -10.20
C PRO A 31 0.57 7.75 -9.56
N CYS A 32 0.11 7.78 -8.31
CA CYS A 32 0.07 8.99 -7.50
C CYS A 32 1.20 9.03 -6.48
N GLU A 33 1.55 10.25 -6.04
CA GLU A 33 2.57 10.40 -5.01
C GLU A 33 2.11 9.73 -3.71
N PRO A 34 3.02 9.06 -3.00
CA PRO A 34 2.69 8.39 -1.77
C PRO A 34 2.39 9.39 -0.65
N MET A 35 1.39 9.09 0.17
CA MET A 35 1.21 9.80 1.45
C MET A 35 2.47 9.62 2.31
N LEU A 36 3.03 10.73 2.82
CA LEU A 36 4.24 10.75 3.62
C LEU A 36 3.90 10.76 5.12
N SER A 37 4.72 10.09 5.91
CA SER A 37 4.61 10.07 7.38
C SER A 37 5.58 11.06 8.01
N ALA A 38 5.11 11.83 8.99
CA ALA A 38 5.99 12.63 9.86
C ALA A 38 6.52 11.77 11.02
N PRO A 39 7.80 11.87 11.39
CA PRO A 39 8.32 11.18 12.56
C PRO A 39 7.66 11.70 13.85
N ALA A 40 7.54 10.81 14.84
CA ALA A 40 7.16 11.14 16.20
C ALA A 40 8.18 10.51 17.16
N LYS A 41 8.50 11.20 18.25
CA LYS A 41 9.53 10.79 19.21
C LYS A 41 8.98 9.88 20.31
N SER A 42 7.69 9.91 20.57
CA SER A 42 7.03 9.08 21.59
C SER A 42 5.56 8.82 21.27
N VAL A 43 4.99 7.79 21.90
CA VAL A 43 3.54 7.49 21.84
C VAL A 43 2.73 8.65 22.42
N SER A 44 3.18 9.28 23.49
CA SER A 44 2.51 10.45 24.07
C SER A 44 2.43 11.63 23.09
N GLU A 45 3.46 11.87 22.28
CA GLU A 45 3.45 12.91 21.25
C GLU A 45 2.35 12.65 20.22
N ILE A 46 2.17 11.38 19.82
CA ILE A 46 1.11 10.97 18.88
C ILE A 46 -0.26 11.20 19.50
N VAL A 47 -0.50 10.69 20.70
CA VAL A 47 -1.82 10.79 21.38
C VAL A 47 -2.20 12.26 21.54
N ASN A 48 -1.26 13.13 21.89
CA ASN A 48 -1.49 14.56 22.00
C ASN A 48 -1.74 15.21 20.63
N ARG A 49 -0.98 14.84 19.59
CA ARG A 49 -1.12 15.39 18.23
C ARG A 49 -2.48 15.06 17.61
N TYR A 50 -3.02 13.87 17.91
CA TYR A 50 -4.29 13.39 17.37
C TYR A 50 -5.40 13.34 18.43
N HIS A 51 -5.29 14.14 19.49
CA HIS A 51 -6.30 14.20 20.53
C HIS A 51 -7.68 14.58 19.95
N GLY A 52 -8.71 13.78 20.24
CA GLY A 52 -10.06 13.99 19.72
C GLY A 52 -10.25 13.63 18.23
N ILE A 53 -9.27 12.99 17.60
CA ILE A 53 -9.32 12.54 16.20
C ILE A 53 -9.24 11.01 16.20
N GLU A 54 -10.09 10.34 15.41
CA GLU A 54 -9.94 8.90 15.16
C GLU A 54 -8.70 8.62 14.28
N TYR A 55 -7.88 7.66 14.69
CA TYR A 55 -6.71 7.19 13.95
C TYR A 55 -6.50 5.69 14.12
N THR A 56 -5.74 5.10 13.21
CA THR A 56 -5.25 3.72 13.27
C THR A 56 -3.75 3.70 13.45
N CYS A 57 -3.26 2.74 14.23
CA CYS A 57 -1.86 2.37 14.35
C CYS A 57 -1.62 1.10 13.55
N GLU A 58 -0.75 1.14 12.55
CA GLU A 58 -0.45 -0.01 11.68
C GLU A 58 1.01 -0.43 11.79
N TYR A 59 1.30 -1.70 11.59
CA TYR A 59 2.67 -2.17 11.45
C TYR A 59 3.29 -1.55 10.18
N LYS A 60 4.42 -0.87 10.36
CA LYS A 60 5.27 -0.37 9.30
C LYS A 60 6.28 -1.45 8.92
N TYR A 61 5.89 -2.28 7.96
CA TYR A 61 6.72 -3.32 7.38
C TYR A 61 8.03 -2.77 6.78
N ASP A 62 9.08 -3.61 6.79
CA ASP A 62 10.36 -3.31 6.17
C ASP A 62 10.45 -4.01 4.82
N GLY A 63 10.02 -3.31 3.77
CA GLY A 63 9.91 -3.85 2.43
C GLY A 63 10.11 -2.78 1.36
N ILE A 64 9.46 -3.00 0.23
CA ILE A 64 9.39 -2.04 -0.87
C ILE A 64 7.93 -1.61 -0.99
N ARG A 65 7.64 -0.33 -0.69
CA ARG A 65 6.34 0.27 -0.98
C ARG A 65 6.02 0.15 -2.47
N ALA A 66 4.82 -0.34 -2.76
CA ALA A 66 4.33 -0.59 -4.10
C ALA A 66 2.88 -0.12 -4.26
N GLN A 67 2.63 0.62 -5.35
CA GLN A 67 1.28 0.94 -5.81
C GLN A 67 0.90 -0.04 -6.92
N ILE A 68 -0.09 -0.90 -6.67
CA ILE A 68 -0.53 -1.95 -7.59
C ILE A 68 -1.82 -1.49 -8.28
N HIS A 69 -1.74 -1.22 -9.57
CA HIS A 69 -2.90 -0.85 -10.40
C HIS A 69 -3.40 -2.10 -11.13
N CYS A 70 -4.64 -2.49 -10.84
CA CYS A 70 -5.39 -3.48 -11.61
C CYS A 70 -6.29 -2.74 -12.59
N MET A 71 -6.02 -2.92 -13.89
CA MET A 71 -6.73 -2.25 -14.97
C MET A 71 -8.02 -3.00 -15.34
N ASP A 72 -8.95 -2.33 -16.03
CA ASP A 72 -10.22 -2.94 -16.45
C ASP A 72 -10.06 -4.10 -17.44
N ASP A 73 -8.97 -4.10 -18.21
CA ASP A 73 -8.60 -5.19 -19.14
C ASP A 73 -7.93 -6.38 -18.42
N GLY A 74 -7.79 -6.32 -17.09
CA GLY A 74 -7.15 -7.36 -16.27
C GLY A 74 -5.61 -7.33 -16.28
N SER A 75 -5.00 -6.35 -16.96
CA SER A 75 -3.56 -6.08 -16.83
C SER A 75 -3.25 -5.48 -15.46
N ILE A 76 -2.05 -5.73 -14.96
CA ILE A 76 -1.58 -5.24 -13.65
C ILE A 76 -0.27 -4.51 -13.85
N ARG A 77 -0.16 -3.33 -13.23
CA ARG A 77 1.09 -2.55 -13.15
C ARG A 77 1.46 -2.30 -11.70
N ILE A 78 2.75 -2.39 -11.40
CA ILE A 78 3.29 -2.16 -10.07
C ILE A 78 4.28 -1.02 -10.17
N PHE A 79 4.09 0.00 -9.33
CA PHE A 79 4.98 1.16 -9.25
C PHE A 79 5.62 1.24 -7.87
N SER A 80 6.92 1.55 -7.83
CA SER A 80 7.64 1.74 -6.58
C SER A 80 7.28 3.07 -5.91
N ARG A 81 7.79 3.31 -4.69
CA ARG A 81 7.72 4.63 -4.03
C ARG A 81 8.17 5.81 -4.90
N LYS A 82 9.13 5.58 -5.81
CA LYS A 82 9.65 6.60 -6.74
C LYS A 82 8.83 6.68 -8.04
N LEU A 83 7.68 5.99 -8.09
CA LEU A 83 6.74 5.97 -9.21
C LEU A 83 7.33 5.28 -10.46
N GLU A 84 8.40 4.50 -10.27
CA GLU A 84 9.04 3.70 -11.31
C GLU A 84 8.28 2.38 -11.48
N CYS A 85 7.99 2.00 -12.73
CA CYS A 85 7.35 0.73 -13.03
C CYS A 85 8.29 -0.45 -12.72
N CYS A 86 7.91 -1.29 -11.74
CA CYS A 86 8.64 -2.49 -11.33
C CYS A 86 7.85 -3.79 -11.57
N THR A 87 6.79 -3.73 -12.37
CA THR A 87 5.91 -4.87 -12.73
C THR A 87 6.65 -6.17 -13.04
N ASN A 88 7.73 -6.09 -13.85
CA ASN A 88 8.49 -7.27 -14.29
C ASN A 88 9.33 -7.95 -13.19
N GLN A 89 9.45 -7.34 -12.00
CA GLN A 89 10.17 -7.89 -10.85
C GLN A 89 9.31 -8.84 -10.01
N TYR A 90 7.98 -8.73 -10.14
CA TYR A 90 7.02 -9.36 -9.24
C TYR A 90 5.90 -10.11 -9.99
N PRO A 91 6.22 -11.09 -10.85
CA PRO A 91 5.19 -11.89 -11.53
C PRO A 91 4.35 -12.73 -10.56
N ASP A 92 4.91 -13.16 -9.43
CA ASP A 92 4.22 -13.82 -8.33
C ASP A 92 3.17 -12.91 -7.65
N VAL A 93 3.50 -11.63 -7.43
CA VAL A 93 2.55 -10.62 -6.91
C VAL A 93 1.39 -10.42 -7.89
N ILE A 94 1.65 -10.37 -9.20
CA ILE A 94 0.61 -10.27 -10.23
C ILE A 94 -0.35 -11.47 -10.15
N LEU A 95 0.19 -12.68 -10.06
CA LEU A 95 -0.62 -13.90 -9.93
C LEU A 95 -1.41 -13.93 -8.63
N ALA A 96 -0.79 -13.52 -7.51
CA ALA A 96 -1.43 -13.43 -6.21
C ALA A 96 -2.65 -12.49 -6.24
N ILE A 97 -2.47 -11.28 -6.79
CA ILE A 97 -3.54 -10.30 -6.91
C ILE A 97 -4.67 -10.82 -7.78
N LYS A 98 -4.37 -11.41 -8.95
CA LYS A 98 -5.41 -12.00 -9.83
C LYS A 98 -6.22 -13.09 -9.14
N ARG A 99 -5.58 -13.91 -8.31
CA ARG A 99 -6.21 -15.03 -7.61
C ARG A 99 -7.02 -14.61 -6.39
N LEU A 100 -6.51 -13.65 -5.61
CA LEU A 100 -7.08 -13.26 -4.31
C LEU A 100 -8.05 -12.07 -4.41
N LYS A 101 -8.13 -11.42 -5.58
CA LYS A 101 -9.14 -10.42 -5.88
C LYS A 101 -10.53 -11.08 -5.93
N ARG A 102 -11.49 -10.53 -5.19
CA ARG A 102 -12.87 -11.03 -5.17
C ARG A 102 -13.62 -10.65 -6.45
N GLY A 103 -14.63 -11.45 -6.81
CA GLY A 103 -15.39 -11.34 -8.06
C GLY A 103 -15.94 -9.94 -8.41
N PRO A 104 -16.43 -9.13 -7.45
CA PRO A 104 -16.94 -7.79 -7.74
C PRO A 104 -15.88 -6.78 -8.20
N VAL A 105 -14.59 -7.06 -7.98
CA VAL A 105 -13.51 -6.09 -8.26
C VAL A 105 -13.07 -6.23 -9.72
N LYS A 106 -13.40 -5.24 -10.54
CA LYS A 106 -12.97 -5.12 -11.94
C LYS A 106 -11.61 -4.45 -12.01
N SER A 107 -11.50 -3.24 -11.45
CA SER A 107 -10.30 -2.42 -11.42
C SER A 107 -10.07 -1.79 -10.05
N CYS A 108 -8.81 -1.61 -9.67
CA CYS A 108 -8.46 -1.03 -8.38
C CYS A 108 -7.03 -0.49 -8.33
N VAL A 109 -6.74 0.36 -7.35
CA VAL A 109 -5.36 0.75 -7.01
C VAL A 109 -5.11 0.48 -5.52
N LEU A 110 -4.18 -0.42 -5.24
CA LEU A 110 -3.73 -0.78 -3.90
C LEU A 110 -2.46 -0.02 -3.54
N ASP A 111 -2.36 0.45 -2.30
CA ASP A 111 -1.10 0.87 -1.70
C ASP A 111 -0.68 -0.16 -0.65
N CYS A 112 0.55 -0.65 -0.76
CA CYS A 112 1.02 -1.78 0.01
C CYS A 112 2.54 -1.77 0.20
N GLU A 113 3.02 -2.60 1.13
CA GLU A 113 4.42 -2.95 1.25
C GLU A 113 4.63 -4.37 0.70
N ILE A 114 5.56 -4.54 -0.24
CA ILE A 114 6.01 -5.86 -0.68
C ILE A 114 7.19 -6.28 0.20
N VAL A 115 7.08 -7.43 0.85
CA VAL A 115 8.03 -7.92 1.85
C VAL A 115 8.51 -9.31 1.46
N GLY A 116 9.77 -9.64 1.69
CA GLY A 116 10.26 -11.00 1.51
C GLY A 116 9.61 -11.94 2.52
N TYR A 117 9.25 -13.15 2.10
CA TYR A 117 8.59 -14.12 2.98
C TYR A 117 9.17 -15.52 2.80
N ASP A 118 9.40 -16.19 3.91
CA ASP A 118 9.80 -17.59 3.99
C ASP A 118 8.55 -18.41 4.32
N SER A 119 8.06 -19.14 3.33
CA SER A 119 6.83 -19.93 3.44
C SER A 119 6.99 -21.21 4.26
N GLU A 120 8.22 -21.69 4.47
CA GLU A 120 8.47 -22.87 5.29
C GLU A 120 8.47 -22.50 6.77
N GLN A 121 9.15 -21.41 7.11
CA GLN A 121 9.24 -20.91 8.47
C GLN A 121 8.12 -19.92 8.83
N MET A 122 7.25 -19.61 7.86
CA MET A 122 6.11 -18.70 8.00
C MET A 122 6.49 -17.33 8.57
N LYS A 123 7.62 -16.79 8.09
CA LYS A 123 8.22 -15.55 8.60
C LYS A 123 8.53 -14.56 7.49
N ILE A 124 8.52 -13.28 7.85
CA ILE A 124 9.05 -12.22 7.00
C ILE A 124 10.58 -12.34 6.91
N LEU A 125 11.15 -11.85 5.83
CA LEU A 125 12.59 -11.78 5.61
C LEU A 125 13.04 -10.32 5.58
N PRO A 126 14.28 -10.03 6.02
CA PRO A 126 14.84 -8.68 5.94
C PRO A 126 14.81 -8.13 4.51
N LEU A 127 14.66 -6.82 4.38
CA LEU A 127 14.60 -6.14 3.09
C LEU A 127 15.79 -6.49 2.18
N GLN A 128 17.00 -6.66 2.73
CA GLN A 128 18.17 -7.01 1.93
C GLN A 128 17.99 -8.35 1.20
N LYS A 129 17.27 -9.31 1.79
CA LYS A 129 16.94 -10.59 1.12
C LYS A 129 15.98 -10.37 -0.04
N LEU A 130 14.92 -9.56 0.15
CA LEU A 130 13.99 -9.20 -0.93
C LEU A 130 14.73 -8.50 -2.09
N MET A 131 15.67 -7.62 -1.79
CA MET A 131 16.47 -6.90 -2.77
C MET A 131 17.38 -7.79 -3.64
N THR A 132 17.59 -9.05 -3.26
CA THR A 132 18.33 -10.02 -4.10
C THR A 132 17.51 -10.56 -5.27
N ARG A 133 16.20 -10.28 -5.32
CA ARG A 133 15.34 -10.67 -6.45
C ARG A 133 15.78 -10.00 -7.75
N GLY A 134 15.60 -10.72 -8.86
CA GLY A 134 15.92 -10.23 -10.19
C GLY A 134 15.09 -8.99 -10.57
N ARG A 135 15.68 -8.09 -11.35
CA ARG A 135 15.00 -6.84 -11.77
C ARG A 135 14.27 -6.95 -13.11
N LYS A 136 14.64 -7.91 -13.96
CA LYS A 136 14.08 -8.13 -15.31
C LYS A 136 14.07 -9.63 -15.61
N GLY A 137 13.10 -10.07 -16.41
CA GLY A 137 13.01 -11.46 -16.86
C GLY A 137 12.78 -12.47 -15.73
N VAL A 138 12.15 -12.03 -14.63
CA VAL A 138 11.80 -12.93 -13.53
C VAL A 138 10.64 -13.82 -14.00
N HIS A 139 10.86 -15.13 -13.96
CA HIS A 139 9.81 -16.13 -14.16
C HIS A 139 9.43 -16.74 -12.82
N VAL A 140 8.16 -17.09 -12.67
CA VAL A 140 7.58 -17.59 -11.41
C VAL A 140 8.33 -18.82 -10.90
N ASP A 141 8.72 -19.72 -11.82
CA ASP A 141 9.42 -20.97 -11.50
C ASP A 141 10.85 -20.76 -10.95
N ASN A 142 11.43 -19.58 -11.15
CA ASN A 142 12.80 -19.24 -10.75
C ASN A 142 12.85 -18.35 -9.49
N ILE A 143 11.71 -18.11 -8.83
CA ILE A 143 11.65 -17.27 -7.64
C ILE A 143 12.17 -18.04 -6.43
N LYS A 144 13.28 -17.56 -5.87
CA LYS A 144 13.89 -18.12 -4.64
C LYS A 144 13.36 -17.50 -3.35
N ILE A 145 12.95 -16.24 -3.41
CA ILE A 145 12.45 -15.46 -2.27
C ILE A 145 11.03 -15.06 -2.58
N ASN A 146 10.04 -15.63 -1.89
CA ASN A 146 8.64 -15.28 -2.10
C ASN A 146 8.36 -13.84 -1.67
N ALA A 147 7.45 -13.17 -2.37
CA ALA A 147 6.96 -11.85 -2.00
C ALA A 147 5.58 -11.97 -1.33
N CYS A 148 5.44 -11.38 -0.15
CA CYS A 148 4.17 -11.19 0.53
C CYS A 148 3.75 -9.72 0.43
N ILE A 149 2.47 -9.50 0.14
CA ILE A 149 1.85 -8.18 0.03
C ILE A 149 1.23 -7.85 1.38
N PHE A 150 1.63 -6.74 2.00
CA PHE A 150 0.95 -6.15 3.14
C PHE A 150 0.22 -4.90 2.69
N ALA A 151 -1.06 -5.03 2.37
CA ALA A 151 -1.89 -3.92 1.88
C ALA A 151 -2.41 -3.08 3.05
N PHE A 152 -2.33 -1.76 2.92
CA PHE A 152 -2.76 -0.81 3.96
C PHE A 152 -3.72 0.27 3.44
N ASP A 153 -3.83 0.46 2.12
CA ASP A 153 -4.79 1.42 1.56
C ASP A 153 -5.36 0.98 0.20
N LEU A 154 -6.53 1.51 -0.13
CA LEU A 154 -7.20 1.35 -1.43
C LEU A 154 -7.55 2.74 -1.98
N LEU A 155 -6.90 3.11 -3.06
CA LEU A 155 -6.95 4.47 -3.62
C LEU A 155 -7.97 4.62 -4.76
N TYR A 156 -8.40 3.51 -5.32
CA TYR A 156 -9.36 3.46 -6.43
C TYR A 156 -10.06 2.10 -6.45
N LEU A 157 -11.35 2.09 -6.79
CA LEU A 157 -12.14 0.88 -6.96
C LEU A 157 -13.21 1.09 -8.04
N ASN A 158 -13.23 0.21 -9.05
CA ASN A 158 -14.33 0.06 -10.02
C ASN A 158 -14.86 1.37 -10.62
N GLY A 159 -14.00 2.20 -11.21
CA GLY A 159 -14.41 3.48 -11.79
C GLY A 159 -14.27 4.68 -10.84
N GLN A 160 -14.15 4.45 -9.53
CA GLN A 160 -14.20 5.51 -8.52
C GLN A 160 -12.85 5.74 -7.85
N SER A 161 -12.40 6.99 -7.84
CA SER A 161 -11.28 7.44 -7.01
C SER A 161 -11.71 7.52 -5.56
N LEU A 162 -10.88 6.97 -4.66
CA LEU A 162 -11.13 6.97 -3.22
C LEU A 162 -10.22 7.97 -2.49
N LEU A 163 -9.41 8.76 -3.18
CA LEU A 163 -8.46 9.69 -2.54
C LEU A 163 -9.14 10.73 -1.62
N GLN A 164 -10.38 11.12 -1.95
CA GLN A 164 -11.17 12.06 -1.15
C GLN A 164 -12.07 11.36 -0.11
N GLU A 165 -12.01 10.03 -0.02
CA GLU A 165 -12.75 9.26 0.98
C GLU A 165 -11.94 9.13 2.28
N GLN A 166 -12.65 8.90 3.39
CA GLN A 166 -12.02 8.67 4.69
C GLN A 166 -11.27 7.32 4.72
N LEU A 167 -10.10 7.28 5.36
CA LEU A 167 -9.28 6.05 5.45
C LEU A 167 -10.06 4.84 5.95
N LYS A 168 -10.96 5.03 6.93
CA LYS A 168 -11.83 3.96 7.46
C LYS A 168 -12.69 3.30 6.37
N ILE A 169 -13.23 4.11 5.46
CA ILE A 169 -14.02 3.62 4.31
C ILE A 169 -13.10 2.88 3.33
N ARG A 170 -11.93 3.45 3.03
CA ARG A 170 -10.95 2.84 2.11
C ARG A 170 -10.45 1.49 2.62
N ARG A 171 -10.13 1.39 3.92
CA ARG A 171 -9.72 0.13 4.58
C ARG A 171 -10.82 -0.93 4.55
N LYS A 172 -12.07 -0.53 4.81
CA LYS A 172 -13.20 -1.45 4.69
C LYS A 172 -13.36 -1.97 3.25
N LEU A 173 -13.30 -1.08 2.27
CA LEU A 173 -13.37 -1.48 0.86
C LEU A 173 -12.18 -2.37 0.45
N LEU A 174 -10.99 -2.14 1.00
CA LEU A 174 -9.82 -3.00 0.83
C LEU A 174 -10.09 -4.42 1.33
N GLU A 175 -10.59 -4.54 2.56
CA GLU A 175 -10.92 -5.82 3.21
C GLU A 175 -12.02 -6.59 2.45
N ASP A 176 -13.03 -5.86 1.97
CA ASP A 176 -14.13 -6.42 1.18
C ASP A 176 -13.72 -6.82 -0.25
N SER A 177 -12.59 -6.30 -0.75
CA SER A 177 -12.12 -6.50 -2.13
C SER A 177 -11.18 -7.70 -2.30
N PHE A 178 -10.52 -8.14 -1.23
CA PHE A 178 -9.47 -9.16 -1.31
C PHE A 178 -9.65 -10.29 -0.29
N GLU A 179 -9.16 -11.47 -0.64
CA GLU A 179 -9.02 -12.60 0.27
C GLU A 179 -7.62 -12.60 0.90
N VAL A 180 -7.57 -12.76 2.22
CA VAL A 180 -6.30 -12.89 2.94
C VAL A 180 -5.76 -14.30 2.77
N LYS A 181 -4.50 -14.40 2.35
CA LYS A 181 -3.74 -15.65 2.33
C LYS A 181 -2.36 -15.42 2.92
N THR A 182 -2.09 -16.08 4.04
CA THR A 182 -0.85 -15.94 4.79
C THR A 182 0.38 -16.16 3.91
N GLY A 183 1.35 -15.26 4.03
CA GLY A 183 2.58 -15.27 3.24
C GLY A 183 2.44 -14.83 1.78
N ILE A 184 1.23 -14.41 1.35
CA ILE A 184 0.95 -14.00 -0.04
C ILE A 184 0.31 -12.62 -0.08
N LEU A 185 -0.88 -12.46 0.51
CA LEU A 185 -1.57 -11.17 0.64
C LEU A 185 -2.22 -11.11 2.02
N GLN A 186 -1.85 -10.10 2.79
CA GLN A 186 -2.37 -9.83 4.11
C GLN A 186 -2.65 -8.32 4.21
N PHE A 187 -3.58 -7.95 5.08
CA PHE A 187 -3.73 -6.54 5.45
C PHE A 187 -2.69 -6.18 6.50
N ALA A 188 -2.34 -4.90 6.56
CA ALA A 188 -1.48 -4.40 7.62
C ALA A 188 -2.11 -4.69 8.99
N THR A 189 -1.31 -5.26 9.89
CA THR A 189 -1.71 -5.45 11.28
C THR A 189 -2.00 -4.08 11.87
N ALA A 190 -3.22 -3.88 12.36
CA ALA A 190 -3.70 -2.57 12.78
C ALA A 190 -4.30 -2.61 14.20
N LEU A 191 -4.30 -1.45 14.86
CA LEU A 191 -4.96 -1.17 16.12
C LEU A 191 -5.63 0.20 16.04
N ASP A 192 -6.95 0.21 16.15
CA ASP A 192 -7.74 1.44 16.28
C ASP A 192 -7.93 1.72 17.78
N SER A 193 -7.07 2.55 18.37
CA SER A 193 -7.14 2.92 19.78
C SER A 193 -6.49 4.27 20.04
N SER A 194 -7.04 5.02 21.00
CA SER A 194 -6.43 6.23 21.54
C SER A 194 -5.81 6.01 22.94
N ASN A 195 -5.84 4.77 23.45
CA ASN A 195 -5.28 4.43 24.75
C ASN A 195 -3.75 4.28 24.63
N LEU A 196 -3.03 5.07 25.43
CA LEU A 196 -1.57 5.09 25.40
C LEU A 196 -0.95 3.71 25.69
N ASP A 197 -1.47 2.99 26.68
CA ASP A 197 -0.93 1.69 27.09
C ASP A 197 -1.16 0.64 26.01
N GLU A 198 -2.33 0.65 25.37
CA GLU A 198 -2.62 -0.26 24.24
C GLU A 198 -1.71 0.00 23.05
N ILE A 199 -1.50 1.29 22.70
CA ILE A 199 -0.59 1.67 21.61
C ILE A 199 0.86 1.31 21.97
N GLN A 200 1.27 1.49 23.23
CA GLN A 200 2.61 1.12 23.68
C GLN A 200 2.81 -0.40 23.59
N VAL A 201 1.85 -1.21 24.06
CA VAL A 201 1.89 -2.67 23.92
C VAL A 201 1.93 -3.08 22.44
N PHE A 202 1.19 -2.40 21.57
CA PHE A 202 1.20 -2.65 20.14
C PHE A 202 2.54 -2.32 19.49
N LEU A 203 3.15 -1.18 19.86
CA LEU A 203 4.49 -0.79 19.46
C LEU A 203 5.54 -1.81 19.95
N ASP A 204 5.44 -2.22 21.21
CA ASP A 204 6.34 -3.21 21.80
C ASP A 204 6.18 -4.57 21.12
N LYS A 205 4.98 -4.95 20.66
CA LYS A 205 4.80 -6.17 19.85
C LYS A 205 5.42 -6.03 18.46
N ALA A 206 5.25 -4.88 17.80
CA ALA A 206 5.88 -4.60 16.51
C ALA A 206 7.42 -4.66 16.61
N VAL A 207 7.96 -4.10 17.70
CA VAL A 207 9.39 -4.07 18.00
C VAL A 207 9.90 -5.37 18.61
N ASN A 208 9.14 -6.13 19.40
CA ASN A 208 9.65 -7.38 19.99
C ASN A 208 9.57 -8.56 19.02
N ALA A 209 8.72 -8.46 17.99
CA ALA A 209 8.86 -9.28 16.79
C ALA A 209 10.27 -9.14 16.15
N ARG A 210 11.06 -8.13 16.53
CA ARG A 210 12.45 -7.84 16.10
C ARG A 210 13.54 -8.55 16.89
N LEU A 211 13.27 -9.29 17.97
CA LEU A 211 14.32 -10.04 18.68
C LEU A 211 14.93 -11.18 17.84
N MET A 212 14.47 -11.36 16.60
CA MET A 212 15.19 -11.99 15.49
C MET A 212 15.31 -10.98 14.33
N GLU A 213 16.37 -10.18 14.35
CA GLU A 213 16.89 -9.25 13.30
C GLU A 213 15.89 -8.71 12.24
N ASP A 214 15.53 -7.42 12.41
CA ASP A 214 14.85 -6.48 11.47
C ASP A 214 13.35 -6.67 11.13
N TYR A 215 12.48 -5.97 11.88
CA TYR A 215 11.01 -6.12 11.87
C TYR A 215 10.27 -4.80 12.28
N PRO A 216 8.94 -4.66 12.06
CA PRO A 216 8.26 -3.40 11.71
C PRO A 216 8.25 -2.31 12.80
N ARG A 217 8.24 -1.03 12.36
CA ARG A 217 7.87 0.11 13.23
C ARG A 217 6.34 0.23 13.30
N VAL A 218 5.81 1.25 13.95
CA VAL A 218 4.38 1.60 13.84
C VAL A 218 4.22 2.85 12.98
N LEU A 219 3.31 2.78 11.99
CA LEU A 219 2.79 3.90 11.23
C LEU A 219 1.47 4.33 11.88
N ILE A 220 1.18 5.62 11.94
CA ILE A 220 -0.10 6.12 12.45
C ILE A 220 -0.76 6.96 11.38
N GLN A 221 -1.99 6.60 11.05
CA GLN A 221 -2.77 7.26 10.01
C GLN A 221 -4.07 7.76 10.62
N SER A 222 -4.31 9.06 10.51
CA SER A 222 -5.58 9.65 10.89
C SER A 222 -6.67 9.28 9.88
N SER A 223 -7.92 9.20 10.32
CA SER A 223 -9.08 8.94 9.44
C SER A 223 -9.40 10.04 8.41
N LYS A 224 -8.56 11.09 8.32
CA LYS A 224 -8.68 12.17 7.34
C LYS A 224 -8.46 11.66 5.90
N THR A 225 -8.96 12.42 4.93
CA THR A 225 -8.79 12.18 3.49
C THR A 225 -7.31 12.28 3.09
N CYS A 226 -6.92 11.64 1.98
CA CYS A 226 -5.55 11.68 1.47
C CYS A 226 -5.11 13.06 0.99
#